data_AF-A0A179VC12-F1
#
_entry.id   AF-A0A179VC12-F1
#
_cell.length_a   1.000
_cell.length_b   1.000
_cell.length_c   1.000
_cell.angle_alpha   90.00
_cell.angle_beta   90.00
_cell.angle_gamma   90.00
#
_symmetry.space_group_name_H-M   'P 1'
#
loop_
_entity.id
_entity.type
_entity.pdbx_description
1 polymer ?
#
loop_
_entity_poly.entity_id
_entity_poly.type
_entity_poly.pdbx_seq_one_letter_code
_entity_poly.pdbx_strand_id
1 'polypeptide(L)'
;MFDSWSNPPEIEIFREVDRPVVVRSNQLFAEQVGAHQMSLAPALTRKHGLVFEALHPGHQFGWVRTNTGTWLALVVVEVATADGLNRLSMQLWLQSHQFQLRHRDY
;
A
#
# COMPACT_ATOMS: atom_id res chain seq x y z
N MET A 1 15.80 -3.57 -5.87
CA MET A 1 15.31 -3.11 -4.54
C MET A 1 15.77 -4.04 -3.42
N PHE A 2 15.73 -5.36 -3.64
CA PHE A 2 16.26 -6.35 -2.72
C PHE A 2 17.58 -6.97 -3.23
N ASP A 3 18.34 -6.20 -4.02
CA ASP A 3 19.43 -6.74 -4.86
C ASP A 3 20.58 -7.33 -4.03
N SER A 4 20.73 -6.90 -2.77
CA SER A 4 21.73 -7.41 -1.82
C SER A 4 21.16 -8.30 -0.72
N TRP A 5 19.88 -8.68 -0.80
CA TRP A 5 19.22 -9.46 0.24
C TRP A 5 19.43 -10.96 0.01
N SER A 6 19.70 -11.69 1.08
CA SER A 6 19.89 -13.14 1.04
C SER A 6 19.29 -13.80 2.28
N ASN A 7 18.73 -14.99 2.10
CA ASN A 7 18.32 -15.82 3.23
C ASN A 7 19.54 -16.54 3.82
N PRO A 8 19.73 -16.54 5.15
CA PRO A 8 20.65 -17.47 5.78
C PRO A 8 20.16 -18.93 5.54
N PRO A 9 21.06 -19.93 5.58
CA PRO A 9 20.70 -21.32 5.28
C PRO A 9 19.57 -21.89 6.14
N GLU A 10 19.43 -21.40 7.37
CA GLU A 10 18.55 -21.97 8.39
C GLU A 10 17.12 -21.43 8.33
N ILE A 11 16.90 -20.26 7.72
CA ILE A 11 15.61 -19.56 7.79
C ILE A 11 15.34 -18.64 6.59
N GLU A 12 14.14 -18.73 6.04
CA GLU A 12 13.62 -17.74 5.08
C GLU A 12 13.23 -16.46 5.84
N ILE A 13 13.95 -15.38 5.58
CA ILE A 13 13.67 -14.03 6.10
C ILE A 13 13.20 -13.07 5.01
N PHE A 14 13.34 -13.48 3.75
CA PHE A 14 13.01 -12.69 2.58
C PHE A 14 12.48 -13.58 1.46
N ARG A 15 11.44 -13.10 0.79
CA ARG A 15 10.90 -13.68 -0.43
C ARG A 15 10.57 -12.58 -1.42
N GLU A 16 11.28 -12.56 -2.54
CA GLU A 16 10.93 -11.67 -3.64
C GLU A 16 9.63 -12.12 -4.30
N VAL A 17 8.75 -11.18 -4.61
CA VAL A 17 7.54 -11.41 -5.38
C VAL A 17 7.33 -10.23 -6.33
N ASP A 18 6.61 -10.44 -7.40
CA ASP A 18 6.25 -9.37 -8.33
C ASP A 18 4.80 -9.63 -8.75
N ARG A 19 3.86 -8.88 -8.19
CA ARG A 19 2.42 -9.09 -8.45
C ARG A 19 1.53 -7.90 -8.08
N PRO A 20 0.43 -7.71 -8.82
CA PRO A 20 -0.57 -6.71 -8.46
C PRO A 20 -1.39 -7.12 -7.24
N VAL A 21 -1.70 -6.13 -6.40
CA VAL A 21 -2.50 -6.27 -5.18
C VAL A 21 -3.53 -5.14 -5.07
N VAL A 22 -4.48 -5.31 -4.15
CA VAL A 22 -5.39 -4.25 -3.72
C VAL A 22 -5.15 -4.00 -2.24
N VAL A 23 -4.67 -2.80 -1.91
CA VAL A 23 -4.41 -2.33 -0.55
C VAL A 23 -5.71 -1.85 0.09
N ARG A 24 -5.95 -2.24 1.34
CA ARG A 24 -7.07 -1.77 2.16
C ARG A 24 -6.65 -0.48 2.87
N SER A 25 -6.62 0.63 2.13
CA SER A 25 -6.16 1.93 2.66
C SER A 25 -6.97 2.38 3.87
N ASN A 26 -8.25 1.98 3.99
CA ASN A 26 -9.08 2.25 5.18
C ASN A 26 -8.51 1.69 6.49
N GLN A 27 -7.66 0.66 6.43
CA GLN A 27 -6.96 0.12 7.60
C GLN A 27 -5.64 0.84 7.92
N LEU A 28 -5.15 1.68 6.99
CA LEU A 28 -3.87 2.38 7.09
C LEU A 28 -4.07 3.88 7.39
N PHE A 29 -5.07 4.49 6.76
CA PHE A 29 -5.38 5.91 6.80
C PHE A 29 -6.84 6.12 7.21
N ALA A 30 -7.23 5.53 8.34
CA ALA A 30 -8.63 5.43 8.76
C ALA A 30 -9.36 6.78 8.83
N GLU A 31 -8.65 7.87 9.14
CA GLU A 31 -9.22 9.22 9.22
C GLU A 31 -9.24 9.95 7.86
N GLN A 32 -8.49 9.47 6.87
CA GLN A 32 -8.32 10.13 5.57
C GLN A 32 -9.08 9.42 4.45
N VAL A 33 -9.65 8.25 4.73
CA VAL A 33 -10.27 7.38 3.72
C VAL A 33 -11.78 7.55 3.67
N GLY A 34 -12.27 7.90 2.47
CA GLY A 34 -13.69 7.95 2.14
C GLY A 34 -14.05 9.18 1.35
N ALA A 35 -14.47 9.00 0.09
CA ALA A 35 -15.04 10.06 -0.75
C ALA A 35 -16.35 10.66 -0.18
N HIS A 36 -16.90 10.07 0.88
CA HIS A 36 -18.19 10.40 1.49
C HIS A 36 -18.10 10.86 2.95
N GLN A 37 -16.89 11.02 3.51
CA GLN A 37 -16.80 11.82 4.73
C GLN A 37 -17.11 13.27 4.34
N MET A 38 -18.12 13.87 4.97
CA MET A 38 -18.34 15.31 4.90
C MET A 38 -17.13 16.01 5.53
N SER A 39 -16.10 16.21 4.72
CA SER A 39 -14.85 16.83 5.14
C SER A 39 -15.10 18.32 5.37
N LEU A 40 -14.91 18.77 6.61
CA LEU A 40 -14.90 20.19 6.98
C LEU A 40 -13.63 20.92 6.51
N ALA A 41 -12.74 20.24 5.78
CA ALA A 41 -11.53 20.87 5.24
C ALA A 41 -11.89 22.04 4.30
N PRO A 42 -11.07 23.10 4.23
CA PRO A 42 -11.29 24.21 3.30
C PRO A 42 -11.49 23.76 1.85
N ALA A 43 -12.27 24.52 1.07
CA ALA A 43 -12.63 24.15 -0.29
C ALA A 43 -11.40 23.90 -1.20
N LEU A 44 -10.35 24.71 -1.07
CA LEU A 44 -9.11 24.53 -1.82
C LEU A 44 -8.37 23.25 -1.44
N THR A 45 -8.36 22.89 -0.15
CA THR A 45 -7.76 21.63 0.32
C THR A 45 -8.50 20.42 -0.26
N ARG A 46 -9.83 20.44 -0.30
CA ARG A 46 -10.61 19.36 -0.92
C ARG A 46 -10.36 19.23 -2.42
N LYS A 47 -10.09 20.34 -3.11
CA LYS A 47 -9.83 20.36 -4.56
C LYS A 47 -8.41 19.89 -4.93
N HIS A 48 -7.42 20.20 -4.10
CA HIS A 48 -6.00 20.03 -4.44
C HIS A 48 -5.24 19.03 -3.56
N GLY A 49 -5.88 18.49 -2.51
CA GLY A 49 -5.27 17.52 -1.60
C GLY A 49 -5.19 16.10 -2.16
N LEU A 50 -4.37 15.25 -1.53
CA LEU A 50 -4.27 13.82 -1.85
C LEU A 50 -5.57 13.09 -1.54
N VAL A 51 -5.90 12.11 -2.38
CA VAL A 51 -7.11 11.28 -2.23
C VAL A 51 -6.71 9.86 -1.86
N PHE A 52 -7.22 9.39 -0.72
CA PHE A 52 -7.10 7.99 -0.29
C PHE A 52 -8.45 7.27 -0.45
N GLU A 53 -8.64 6.60 -1.58
CA GLU A 53 -9.69 5.59 -1.77
C GLU A 53 -9.52 4.42 -0.80
N ALA A 54 -10.64 3.83 -0.37
CA ALA A 54 -10.65 2.73 0.60
C ALA A 54 -9.92 1.48 0.12
N LEU A 55 -9.96 1.24 -1.18
CA LEU A 55 -9.21 0.19 -1.86
C LEU A 55 -8.30 0.86 -2.87
N HIS A 56 -6.99 0.61 -2.76
CA HIS A 56 -6.00 1.19 -3.67
C HIS A 56 -5.33 0.08 -4.49
N PRO A 57 -5.23 0.22 -5.81
CA PRO A 57 -4.32 -0.58 -6.60
C PRO A 57 -2.88 -0.42 -6.09
N GLY A 58 -2.19 -1.53 -5.91
CA GLY A 58 -0.78 -1.53 -5.54
C GLY A 58 -0.03 -2.67 -6.20
N HIS A 59 1.26 -2.71 -5.96
CA HIS A 59 2.15 -3.74 -6.47
C HIS A 59 3.06 -4.24 -5.36
N GLN A 60 3.04 -5.55 -5.13
CA GLN A 60 3.86 -6.18 -4.10
C GLN A 60 5.21 -6.61 -4.69
N PHE A 61 6.30 -6.25 -4.01
CA PHE A 61 7.68 -6.55 -4.43
C PHE A 61 8.39 -7.58 -3.55
N GLY A 62 7.87 -7.83 -2.35
CA GLY A 62 8.53 -8.79 -1.46
C GLY A 62 7.76 -9.05 -0.18
N TRP A 63 8.22 -10.07 0.52
CA TRP A 63 7.94 -10.33 1.92
C TRP A 63 9.26 -10.28 2.70
N VAL A 64 9.23 -9.63 3.87
CA VAL A 64 10.35 -9.57 4.81
C VAL A 64 9.86 -10.04 6.18
N ARG A 65 10.61 -10.95 6.80
CA ARG A 65 10.34 -11.43 8.15
C ARG A 65 10.98 -10.49 9.16
N THR A 66 10.19 -10.04 10.13
CA THR A 66 10.66 -9.24 11.25
C THR A 66 11.39 -10.11 12.27
N ASN A 67 12.17 -9.48 13.16
CA ASN A 67 12.80 -10.17 14.28
C ASN A 67 11.79 -10.73 15.30
N THR A 68 10.51 -10.33 15.24
CA THR A 68 9.41 -10.90 16.04
C THR A 68 8.71 -12.07 15.34
N GLY A 69 9.19 -12.48 14.16
CA GLY A 69 8.70 -13.64 13.42
C GLY A 69 7.51 -13.36 12.50
N THR A 70 6.98 -12.13 12.50
CA THR A 70 5.90 -11.71 11.60
C THR A 70 6.43 -11.38 10.21
N TRP A 71 5.58 -11.46 9.18
CA TRP A 71 5.93 -11.10 7.81
C TRP A 71 5.29 -9.76 7.42
N LEU A 72 6.09 -8.89 6.80
CA LEU A 72 5.65 -7.64 6.20
C LEU A 72 5.84 -7.70 4.69
N ALA A 73 4.82 -7.30 3.95
CA ALA A 73 4.88 -7.12 2.52
C ALA A 73 5.40 -5.72 2.20
N LEU A 74 6.33 -5.62 1.26
CA LEU A 74 6.62 -4.34 0.63
C LEU A 74 5.66 -4.14 -0.55
N VAL A 75 4.83 -3.10 -0.46
CA VAL A 75 3.85 -2.75 -1.50
C VAL A 75 4.05 -1.29 -1.91
N VAL A 76 4.07 -1.04 -3.22
CA VAL A 76 4.05 0.32 -3.76
C VAL A 76 2.65 0.67 -4.24
N VAL A 77 2.17 1.86 -3.88
CA VAL A 77 0.92 2.43 -4.38
C VAL A 77 1.18 3.80 -4.99
N GLU A 78 0.44 4.13 -6.03
CA GLU A 78 0.39 5.48 -6.60
C GLU A 78 -0.80 6.23 -5.98
N VAL A 79 -0.57 7.45 -5.51
CA VAL A 79 -1.62 8.33 -4.95
C VAL A 79 -1.61 9.63 -5.73
N ALA A 80 -2.80 10.16 -6.01
CA ALA A 80 -2.98 11.40 -6.76
C ALA A 80 -3.71 12.46 -5.92
N THR A 81 -3.52 13.73 -6.29
CA THR A 81 -4.38 14.81 -5.81
C THR A 81 -5.75 14.75 -6.48
N ALA A 82 -6.77 15.32 -5.82
CA ALA A 82 -8.16 15.27 -6.30
C ALA A 82 -8.37 15.94 -7.67
N ASP A 83 -7.54 16.93 -8.01
CA ASP A 83 -7.51 17.58 -9.33
C ASP A 83 -6.69 16.81 -10.38
N GLY A 84 -6.03 15.71 -9.99
CA GLY A 84 -5.20 14.88 -10.85
C GLY A 84 -3.88 15.52 -11.30
N LEU A 85 -3.55 16.72 -10.82
CA LEU A 85 -2.37 17.47 -11.27
C LEU A 85 -1.06 16.93 -10.69
N ASN A 86 -1.12 16.32 -9.50
CA ASN A 86 0.06 15.78 -8.81
C ASN A 86 -0.14 14.30 -8.50
N ARG A 87 0.96 13.54 -8.57
CA ARG A 87 1.02 12.12 -8.23
C ARG A 87 2.30 11.83 -7.45
N LEU A 88 2.25 10.84 -6.58
CA LEU A 88 3.42 10.33 -5.89
C LEU A 88 3.33 8.82 -5.67
N SER A 89 4.49 8.19 -5.64
CA SER A 89 4.65 6.78 -5.28
C SER A 89 4.91 6.63 -3.78
N MET A 90 4.13 5.79 -3.11
CA MET A 90 4.31 5.44 -1.70
C MET A 90 4.75 4.00 -1.54
N GLN A 91 5.83 3.79 -0.79
CA GLN A 91 6.25 2.48 -0.32
C GLN A 91 5.62 2.20 1.04
N LEU A 92 4.91 1.08 1.16
CA LEU A 92 4.19 0.67 2.36
C LEU A 92 4.68 -0.71 2.82
N TRP A 93 4.93 -0.84 4.12
CA TRP A 93 5.18 -2.13 4.77
C TRP A 93 3.90 -2.63 5.41
N LEU A 94 3.29 -3.65 4.81
CA LEU A 94 1.93 -4.08 5.10
C LEU A 94 1.89 -5.49 5.71
N GLN A 95 1.02 -5.69 6.69
CA GLN A 95 0.62 -7.01 7.15
C GLN A 95 -0.30 -7.68 6.12
N SER A 96 -0.36 -9.01 6.13
CA SER A 96 -1.10 -9.79 5.14
C SER A 96 -2.60 -9.48 5.05
N HIS A 97 -3.22 -9.00 6.13
CA HIS A 97 -4.63 -8.63 6.15
C HIS A 97 -4.91 -7.22 5.58
N GLN A 98 -3.88 -6.39 5.43
CA GLN A 98 -3.98 -5.01 4.97
C GLN A 98 -4.02 -4.87 3.44
N PHE A 99 -3.94 -5.99 2.71
CA PHE A 99 -4.13 -6.04 1.28
C PHE A 99 -4.67 -7.41 0.87
N GLN A 100 -5.06 -7.54 -0.40
CA GLN A 100 -5.45 -8.80 -0.99
C GLN A 100 -4.88 -8.92 -2.39
N LEU A 101 -4.73 -10.15 -2.89
CA LEU A 101 -4.45 -10.36 -4.30
C LEU A 101 -5.61 -9.82 -5.12
N ARG A 102 -5.31 -9.22 -6.28
CA ARG A 102 -6.37 -8.98 -7.27
C ARG A 102 -6.97 -10.33 -7.63
N HIS A 103 -8.27 -10.51 -7.41
CA HIS A 103 -8.97 -11.66 -7.97
C HIS A 103 -8.77 -11.62 -9.49
N ARG A 104 -8.31 -12.74 -10.07
CA ARG A 104 -8.42 -12.93 -11.51
C ARG A 104 -9.90 -13.18 -11.77
N ASP A 105 -10.57 -12.21 -12.36
CA ASP A 105 -11.83 -12.47 -13.05
C ASP A 105 -11.49 -13.47 -14.17
N TYR A 106 -12.09 -14.67 -14.10
CA TYR A 106 -11.89 -15.76 -15.06
C TYR A 106 -13.12 -15.84 -15.97
#